data_AF-A0A072UDW7-F1
#
_entry.id   AF-A0A072UDW7-F1
#
_cell.length_a   1.000
_cell.length_b   1.000
_cell.length_c   1.000
_cell.angle_alpha   90.00
_cell.angle_beta   90.00
_cell.angle_gamma   90.00
#
_symmetry.space_group_name_H-M   'P 1'
#
loop_
_entity.id
_entity.type
_entity.pdbx_description
1 polymer ?
#
loop_
_entity_poly.entity_id
_entity_poly.type
_entity_poly.pdbx_seq_one_letter_code
_entity_poly.pdbx_strand_id
1 'polypeptide(L)'
;MASPKARLAFVVAMASDKDHAGFAREILSDAYVKTVILTEAAIAGAVTRTAPASLLRDSWIKASEELGTDICHDGMTEYRELFKEQPVSSESNLTDGKTILATESSLKDCLRMANEILNRRRDEKGVIVITGSLHIVSSVLASLAE
;
A
#
# COMPACT_ATOMS: atom_id res chain seq x y z
N MET A 1 -5.94 20.12 -1.78
CA MET A 1 -6.20 19.73 -0.38
C MET A 1 -4.91 19.88 0.43
N ALA A 2 -4.97 19.96 1.76
CA ALA A 2 -3.76 19.99 2.58
C ALA A 2 -3.30 18.56 2.84
N SER A 3 -2.19 18.18 2.23
CA SER A 3 -1.61 16.85 2.39
C SER A 3 -0.62 16.81 3.56
N PRO A 4 -0.58 15.72 4.33
CA PRO A 4 0.41 15.59 5.39
C PRO A 4 1.82 15.62 4.79
N LYS A 5 2.74 16.37 5.42
CA LYS A 5 4.17 16.38 5.04
C LYS A 5 4.90 15.08 5.44
N ALA A 6 4.16 14.05 5.84
CA ALA A 6 4.69 12.77 6.28
C ALA A 6 4.62 11.76 5.14
N ARG A 7 5.56 10.80 5.11
CA ARG A 7 5.55 9.71 4.14
C ARG A 7 4.38 8.78 4.45
N LEU A 8 3.53 8.52 3.45
CA LEU A 8 2.34 7.69 3.64
C LEU A 8 2.54 6.27 3.12
N ALA A 9 2.09 5.30 3.90
CA ALA A 9 1.92 3.91 3.48
C ALA A 9 0.45 3.53 3.62
N PHE A 10 -0.20 3.17 2.52
CA PHE A 10 -1.60 2.76 2.53
C PHE A 10 -1.72 1.24 2.66
N VAL A 11 -2.56 0.78 3.58
CA VAL A 11 -3.06 -0.59 3.61
C VAL A 11 -4.51 -0.55 3.18
N VAL A 12 -4.83 -1.22 2.07
CA VAL A 12 -6.11 -1.12 1.38
C VAL A 12 -6.80 -2.48 1.37
N ALA A 13 -7.92 -2.54 2.08
CA ALA A 13 -8.77 -3.72 2.20
C ALA A 13 -10.23 -3.33 1.96
N MET A 14 -10.58 -3.10 0.69
CA MET A 14 -11.87 -2.54 0.29
C MET A 14 -12.87 -3.60 -0.16
N ALA A 15 -14.16 -3.27 -0.03
CA ALA A 15 -15.25 -4.11 -0.51
C ALA A 15 -15.42 -3.97 -2.04
N SER A 16 -15.88 -5.03 -2.71
CA SER A 16 -15.97 -5.07 -4.17
C SER A 16 -16.91 -4.01 -4.78
N ASP A 17 -17.89 -3.52 -4.03
CA ASP A 17 -18.85 -2.48 -4.44
C ASP A 17 -18.31 -1.04 -4.44
N LYS A 18 -17.04 -0.83 -4.06
CA LYS A 18 -16.44 0.51 -3.94
C LYS A 18 -15.84 1.01 -5.25
N ASP A 19 -15.70 2.34 -5.34
CA ASP A 19 -14.98 2.99 -6.43
C ASP A 19 -13.46 2.91 -6.21
N HIS A 20 -12.88 1.76 -6.58
CA HIS A 20 -11.45 1.48 -6.41
C HIS A 20 -10.57 2.39 -7.27
N ALA A 21 -11.00 2.65 -8.52
CA ALA A 21 -10.23 3.46 -9.46
C ALA A 21 -10.27 4.95 -9.07
N GLY A 22 -11.44 5.47 -8.69
CA GLY A 22 -11.55 6.84 -8.17
C GLY A 22 -10.71 7.04 -6.92
N PHE A 23 -10.74 6.09 -5.99
CA PHE A 23 -9.90 6.13 -4.79
C PHE A 23 -8.40 6.10 -5.14
N ALA A 24 -7.96 5.16 -5.98
CA ALA A 24 -6.56 5.07 -6.38
C ALA A 24 -6.08 6.36 -7.06
N ARG A 25 -6.90 6.98 -7.91
CA ARG A 25 -6.55 8.26 -8.56
C ARG A 25 -6.37 9.39 -7.56
N GLU A 26 -7.28 9.53 -6.59
CA GLU A 26 -7.17 10.58 -5.58
C GLU A 26 -5.87 10.41 -4.76
N ILE A 27 -5.55 9.16 -4.38
CA ILE A 27 -4.34 8.88 -3.60
C ILE A 27 -3.06 9.07 -4.42
N LEU A 28 -3.03 8.62 -5.68
CA LEU A 28 -1.87 8.77 -6.56
C LEU A 28 -1.65 10.21 -7.06
N SER A 29 -2.68 11.05 -7.02
CA SER A 29 -2.56 12.47 -7.37
C SER A 29 -1.74 13.27 -6.35
N ASP A 30 -1.44 12.68 -5.18
CA ASP A 30 -0.71 13.32 -4.10
C ASP A 30 0.72 12.77 -3.93
N ALA A 31 1.68 13.67 -3.74
CA ALA A 31 3.10 13.40 -3.98
C ALA A 31 3.84 12.62 -2.87
N TYR A 32 3.17 12.24 -1.77
CA TYR A 32 3.84 11.68 -0.57
C TYR A 32 3.52 10.20 -0.29
N VAL A 33 2.84 9.52 -1.22
CA VAL A 33 2.57 8.09 -1.12
C VAL A 33 3.84 7.30 -1.46
N LYS A 34 4.30 6.46 -0.53
CA LYS A 34 5.49 5.62 -0.74
C LYS A 34 5.15 4.19 -1.06
N THR A 35 4.10 3.67 -0.44
CA THR A 35 3.65 2.31 -0.69
C THR A 35 2.15 2.19 -0.52
N VAL A 36 1.58 1.29 -1.29
CA VAL A 36 0.20 0.87 -1.24
C VAL A 36 0.21 -0.65 -1.18
N ILE A 37 -0.33 -1.20 -0.11
CA ILE A 37 -0.37 -2.64 0.15
C ILE A 37 -1.84 -3.06 0.11
N LEU A 38 -2.16 -3.89 -0.87
CA LEU A 38 -3.51 -4.37 -1.11
C LEU A 38 -3.67 -5.72 -0.40
N THR A 39 -4.75 -5.87 0.35
CA THR A 39 -5.00 -7.10 1.10
C THR A 39 -6.46 -7.47 1.11
N GLU A 40 -6.71 -8.75 1.31
CA GLU A 40 -8.05 -9.30 1.39
C GLU A 40 -8.45 -9.49 2.86
N ALA A 41 -9.62 -8.97 3.20
CA ALA A 41 -10.23 -9.13 4.51
C ALA A 41 -11.26 -10.26 4.51
N ALA A 42 -11.10 -11.27 5.35
CA ALA A 42 -12.20 -12.17 5.68
C ALA A 42 -13.15 -11.45 6.66
N ILE A 43 -14.27 -10.91 6.17
CA ILE A 43 -15.28 -10.29 7.03
C ILE A 43 -16.24 -11.39 7.50
N ALA A 44 -16.50 -11.45 8.81
CA ALA A 44 -17.48 -12.37 9.38
C ALA A 44 -18.84 -12.23 8.68
N GLY A 45 -19.32 -13.32 8.05
CA GLY A 45 -20.65 -13.39 7.41
C GLY A 45 -20.67 -13.67 5.91
N ALA A 46 -19.58 -13.43 5.16
CA ALA A 46 -19.31 -14.00 3.82
C ALA A 46 -18.07 -13.34 3.18
N VAL A 47 -17.21 -14.14 2.54
CA VAL A 47 -16.07 -13.71 1.72
C VAL A 47 -16.51 -12.86 0.50
N THR A 48 -17.79 -12.91 0.13
CA THR A 48 -18.33 -12.37 -1.13
C THR A 48 -18.37 -10.85 -1.22
N ARG A 49 -18.06 -10.11 -0.14
CA ARG A 49 -18.06 -8.63 -0.15
C ARG A 49 -16.67 -8.03 -0.29
N THR A 50 -15.60 -8.80 -0.15
CA THR A 50 -14.23 -8.28 -0.23
C THR A 50 -13.76 -8.24 -1.68
N ALA A 51 -13.10 -7.16 -2.09
CA ALA A 51 -12.46 -7.10 -3.40
C ALA A 51 -11.21 -7.99 -3.40
N PRO A 52 -11.03 -8.87 -4.41
CA PRO A 52 -9.79 -9.61 -4.57
C PRO A 52 -8.60 -8.66 -4.71
N ALA A 53 -7.44 -9.03 -4.16
CA ALA A 53 -6.23 -8.21 -4.24
C ALA A 53 -5.79 -7.97 -5.70
N SER A 54 -6.04 -8.92 -6.59
CA SER A 54 -5.81 -8.75 -8.03
C SER A 54 -6.68 -7.65 -8.65
N LEU A 55 -7.98 -7.63 -8.35
CA LEU A 55 -8.90 -6.60 -8.84
C LEU A 55 -8.51 -5.21 -8.32
N LEU A 56 -8.12 -5.13 -7.05
CA LEU A 56 -7.55 -3.91 -6.48
C LEU A 56 -6.29 -3.52 -7.28
N ARG A 57 -5.34 -4.43 -7.46
CA ARG A 57 -4.08 -4.15 -8.17
C ARG A 57 -4.33 -3.60 -9.56
N ASP A 58 -5.20 -4.23 -10.34
CA ASP A 58 -5.55 -3.82 -11.69
C ASP A 58 -6.15 -2.40 -11.70
N SER A 59 -6.99 -2.08 -10.71
CA SER A 59 -7.57 -0.73 -10.56
C SER A 59 -6.51 0.33 -10.25
N TRP A 60 -5.51 0.00 -9.43
CA TRP A 60 -4.39 0.88 -9.10
C TRP A 60 -3.44 1.07 -10.27
N ILE A 61 -3.15 0.01 -11.03
CA ILE A 61 -2.35 0.09 -12.26
C ILE A 61 -3.04 1.01 -13.26
N LYS A 62 -4.32 0.77 -13.54
CA LYS A 62 -5.10 1.61 -14.46
C LYS A 62 -5.13 3.08 -14.03
N ALA A 63 -5.32 3.35 -12.73
CA ALA A 63 -5.29 4.71 -12.20
C ALA A 63 -3.92 5.39 -12.39
N SER A 64 -2.83 4.63 -12.21
CA SER A 64 -1.47 5.14 -12.42
C SER A 64 -1.19 5.48 -13.88
N GLU A 65 -1.65 4.64 -14.81
CA GLU A 65 -1.55 4.86 -16.25
C GLU A 65 -2.33 6.11 -16.68
N GLU A 66 -3.55 6.28 -16.16
CA GLU A 66 -4.39 7.47 -16.43
C GLU A 66 -3.74 8.77 -15.94
N LEU A 67 -2.98 8.72 -14.84
CA LEU A 67 -2.32 9.88 -14.23
C LEU A 67 -0.86 10.06 -14.67
N GLY A 68 -0.28 9.11 -15.43
CA GLY A 68 1.14 9.10 -15.78
C GLY A 68 2.06 8.99 -14.55
N THR A 69 1.60 8.35 -13.48
CA THR A 69 2.38 8.15 -12.24
C THR A 69 3.16 6.85 -12.30
N ASP A 70 4.43 6.89 -11.92
CA ASP A 70 5.31 5.71 -11.92
C ASP A 70 5.05 4.84 -10.68
N ILE A 71 4.55 3.62 -10.91
CA ILE A 71 4.33 2.62 -9.88
C ILE A 71 5.23 1.41 -10.12
N CYS A 72 5.77 0.86 -9.04
CA CYS A 72 6.52 -0.40 -9.05
C CYS A 72 5.69 -1.46 -8.32
N HIS A 73 5.15 -2.44 -9.05
CA HIS A 73 4.26 -3.44 -8.46
C HIS A 73 4.86 -4.85 -8.39
N ASP A 74 4.33 -5.69 -7.50
CA ASP A 74 4.81 -7.06 -7.21
C ASP A 74 4.84 -8.06 -8.38
N GLY A 75 4.26 -7.70 -9.52
CA GLY A 75 4.36 -8.46 -10.78
C GLY A 75 5.56 -8.06 -11.65
N MET A 76 6.27 -7.00 -11.29
CA MET A 76 7.42 -6.46 -12.03
C MET A 76 8.74 -7.06 -11.54
N THR A 77 9.74 -7.11 -12.43
CA THR A 77 11.07 -7.64 -12.08
C THR A 77 11.78 -6.69 -11.12
N GLU A 78 11.60 -5.39 -11.34
CA GLU A 78 12.10 -4.27 -10.55
C GLU A 78 11.67 -4.38 -9.09
N TYR A 79 10.43 -4.82 -8.83
CA TYR A 79 9.93 -5.02 -7.47
C TYR A 79 10.72 -6.10 -6.73
N ARG A 80 11.06 -7.20 -7.39
CA ARG A 80 11.85 -8.28 -6.77
C ARG A 80 13.27 -7.83 -6.43
N GLU A 81 13.82 -6.87 -7.17
CA GLU A 81 15.15 -6.33 -6.92
C GLU A 81 15.16 -5.36 -5.74
N LEU A 82 14.04 -4.69 -5.43
CA LEU A 82 13.89 -3.79 -4.26
C LEU A 82 14.02 -4.49 -2.90
N PHE A 83 13.85 -5.82 -2.87
CA PHE A 83 13.88 -6.64 -1.66
C PHE A 83 14.93 -7.75 -1.69
N LYS A 84 15.72 -7.85 -2.77
CA LYS A 84 16.93 -8.68 -2.79
C LYS A 84 18.05 -7.92 -2.08
N GLU A 85 18.37 -8.33 -0.85
CA GLU A 85 19.49 -7.76 -0.12
C GLU A 85 20.83 -8.13 -0.78
N GLN A 86 21.63 -7.13 -1.10
CA GLN A 86 23.05 -7.17 -0.75
C GLN A 86 23.42 -5.95 0.10
N PRO A 87 24.28 -6.14 1.13
CA PRO A 87 24.70 -5.08 2.02
C PRO A 87 25.90 -4.36 1.39
N VAL A 88 25.65 -3.38 0.52
CA VAL A 88 26.73 -2.46 0.12
C VAL A 88 26.16 -1.06 0.08
N SER A 89 26.54 -0.29 1.09
CA SER A 89 26.73 1.17 1.06
C SER A 89 26.45 1.81 -0.29
N SER A 90 25.18 2.07 -0.57
CA SER A 90 24.71 3.02 -1.58
C SER A 90 23.25 3.25 -1.24
N GLU A 91 22.94 4.49 -0.89
CA GLU A 91 21.58 5.03 -0.94
C GLU A 91 21.02 4.73 -2.32
N SER A 92 20.37 3.58 -2.50
CA SER A 92 19.87 3.23 -3.82
C SER A 92 18.67 4.13 -4.09
N ASN A 93 18.87 5.07 -5.00
CA ASN A 93 17.88 5.95 -5.62
C ASN A 93 16.73 5.19 -6.32
N LEU A 94 16.54 3.89 -6.05
CA LEU A 94 15.65 2.99 -6.79
C LEU A 94 14.16 3.30 -6.63
N THR A 95 13.78 4.11 -5.64
CA THR A 95 12.39 4.51 -5.38
C THR A 95 12.23 6.02 -5.24
N ASP A 96 13.21 6.79 -5.70
CA ASP A 96 13.13 8.25 -5.62
C ASP A 96 12.04 8.74 -6.59
N GLY A 97 10.83 8.90 -6.07
CA GLY A 97 9.63 9.33 -6.79
C GLY A 97 8.62 8.23 -7.14
N LYS A 98 8.95 6.93 -7.02
CA LYS A 98 8.04 5.84 -7.37
C LYS A 98 7.17 5.39 -6.19
N THR A 99 5.89 5.11 -6.45
CA THR A 99 5.01 4.45 -5.48
C THR A 99 5.14 2.94 -5.60
N ILE A 100 5.37 2.24 -4.49
CA ILE A 100 5.37 0.77 -4.46
C ILE A 100 3.93 0.26 -4.35
N LEU A 101 3.54 -0.72 -5.16
CA LEU A 101 2.24 -1.38 -5.11
C LEU A 101 2.41 -2.87 -4.83
N ALA A 102 2.07 -3.31 -3.62
CA ALA A 102 2.23 -4.70 -3.20
C ALA A 102 0.87 -5.36 -2.94
N THR A 103 0.82 -6.68 -3.04
CA THR A 103 -0.28 -7.47 -2.48
C THR A 103 0.23 -8.33 -1.34
N GLU A 104 -0.55 -8.40 -0.26
CA GLU A 104 -0.22 -9.19 0.92
C GLU A 104 -1.43 -9.97 1.43
N SER A 105 -1.19 -11.20 1.86
CA SER A 105 -2.25 -12.13 2.26
C SER A 105 -2.69 -11.97 3.73
N SER A 106 -1.91 -11.25 4.53
CA SER A 106 -2.19 -11.04 5.95
C SER A 106 -2.02 -9.58 6.35
N LEU A 107 -2.88 -9.12 7.24
CA LEU A 107 -2.82 -7.76 7.79
C LEU A 107 -1.51 -7.51 8.55
N LYS A 108 -1.00 -8.53 9.23
CA LYS A 108 0.27 -8.46 9.96
C LYS A 108 1.45 -8.21 9.02
N ASP A 109 1.47 -8.88 7.88
CA ASP A 109 2.54 -8.72 6.88
C ASP A 109 2.41 -7.38 6.15
N CYS A 110 1.17 -6.90 5.92
CA CYS A 110 0.94 -5.53 5.45
C CYS A 110 1.56 -4.49 6.38
N LEU A 111 1.28 -4.58 7.69
CA LEU A 111 1.79 -3.62 8.67
C LEU A 111 3.31 -3.69 8.79
N ARG A 112 3.89 -4.90 8.78
CA ARG A 112 5.33 -5.11 8.80
C ARG A 112 6.01 -4.46 7.60
N MET A 113 5.52 -4.75 6.39
CA MET A 113 6.06 -4.20 5.15
C MET A 113 5.93 -2.68 5.10
N ALA A 114 4.77 -2.13 5.48
CA ALA A 114 4.57 -0.69 5.57
C ALA A 114 5.58 -0.04 6.52
N ASN A 115 5.78 -0.64 7.70
CA ASN A 115 6.74 -0.17 8.69
C ASN A 115 8.19 -0.24 8.18
N GLU A 116 8.59 -1.33 7.52
CA GLU A 116 9.92 -1.47 6.94
C GLU A 116 10.19 -0.40 5.87
N ILE A 117 9.25 -0.19 4.94
CA ILE A 117 9.37 0.81 3.86
C ILE A 117 9.46 2.23 4.41
N LEU A 118 8.61 2.56 5.40
CA LEU A 118 8.64 3.88 6.03
C LEU A 118 9.94 4.12 6.79
N ASN A 119 10.46 3.12 7.50
CA ASN A 119 11.69 3.26 8.30
C ASN A 119 13.00 3.18 7.51
N ARG A 120 12.97 2.97 6.18
CA ARG A 120 14.19 3.01 5.34
C ARG A 120 14.94 4.35 5.41
N ARG A 121 14.25 5.47 5.69
CA ARG A 121 14.86 6.78 5.95
C ARG A 121 14.50 7.19 7.38
N ARG A 122 15.46 7.06 8.32
CA ARG A 122 15.22 7.25 9.76
C ARG A 122 14.91 8.70 10.17
N ASP A 123 15.21 9.67 9.33
CA ASP A 123 15.05 11.10 9.63
C ASP A 123 13.66 11.67 9.30
N GLU A 124 12.77 10.88 8.67
CA GLU A 124 11.45 11.32 8.25
C GLU A 124 10.32 10.57 8.98
N LYS A 125 9.28 11.30 9.41
CA LYS A 125 8.10 10.67 10.02
C LYS A 125 7.26 9.98 8.93
N GLY A 126 6.91 8.73 9.19
CA GLY A 126 5.98 7.94 8.37
C GLY A 126 4.62 7.77 9.04
N VAL A 127 3.56 7.64 8.24
CA VAL A 127 2.21 7.33 8.70
C VAL A 127 1.69 6.13 7.91
N ILE A 128 1.19 5.13 8.62
CA ILE A 128 0.45 4.01 8.03
C ILE A 128 -1.03 4.38 8.04
N VAL A 129 -1.65 4.41 6.87
CA VAL A 129 -3.07 4.70 6.67
C VAL A 129 -3.78 3.41 6.35
N ILE A 130 -4.74 3.02 7.18
CA ILE A 130 -5.52 1.79 6.99
C ILE A 130 -6.88 2.18 6.41
N THR A 131 -7.26 1.55 5.31
CA THR A 131 -8.52 1.79 4.62
C THR A 131 -9.25 0.48 4.39
N GLY A 132 -10.54 0.45 4.71
CA GLY A 132 -11.34 -0.75 4.56
C GLY A 132 -12.58 -0.77 5.44
N SER A 133 -13.13 -1.96 5.63
CA SER A 133 -14.28 -2.16 6.52
C SER A 133 -13.91 -1.88 7.99
N LEU A 134 -14.92 -1.59 8.82
CA LEU A 134 -14.75 -1.49 10.27
C LEU A 134 -14.11 -2.75 10.87
N HIS A 135 -14.38 -3.93 10.28
CA HIS A 135 -13.77 -5.17 10.71
C HIS A 135 -12.25 -5.13 10.60
N ILE A 136 -11.71 -4.67 9.46
CA ILE A 136 -10.26 -4.53 9.26
C ILE A 136 -9.66 -3.52 10.23
N VAL A 137 -10.31 -2.36 10.39
CA VAL A 137 -9.83 -1.34 11.33
C VAL A 137 -9.79 -1.91 12.75
N SER A 138 -10.83 -2.64 13.16
CA SER A 138 -10.87 -3.32 14.46
C SER A 138 -9.78 -4.38 14.60
N SER A 139 -9.50 -5.16 13.55
CA SER A 139 -8.43 -6.17 13.57
C SER A 139 -7.05 -5.54 13.73
N VAL A 140 -6.78 -4.42 13.05
CA VAL A 140 -5.52 -3.69 13.27
C VAL A 140 -5.43 -3.18 14.70
N LEU A 141 -6.47 -2.50 15.20
CA LEU A 141 -6.45 -1.95 16.55
C LEU A 141 -6.26 -3.04 17.62
N ALA A 142 -6.88 -4.21 17.43
CA ALA A 142 -6.67 -5.36 18.31
C ALA A 142 -5.21 -5.83 18.28
N SER A 143 -4.58 -5.88 17.10
CA SER A 143 -3.16 -6.28 16.97
C SER A 143 -2.15 -5.28 17.55
N LEU A 144 -2.56 -4.04 17.84
CA LEU A 144 -1.73 -3.02 18.47
C LEU A 144 -1.88 -2.96 19.99
N ALA A 145 -2.93 -3.61 20.53
CA ALA A 145 -3.21 -3.66 21.96
C ALA A 145 -2.53 -4.84 22.67
N GLU A 146 -1.84 -5.71 21.92
CA GLU A 146 -0.97 -6.78 22.41
C GLU A 146 0.47 -6.31 22.60
#